data_AF-A0A8T4ZZG0-F1
#
_entry.id   AF-A0A8T4ZZG0-F1
#
_cell.length_a   1.000
_cell.length_b   1.000
_cell.length_c   1.000
_cell.angle_alpha   90.00
_cell.angle_beta   90.00
_cell.angle_gamma   90.00
#
_symmetry.space_group_name_H-M   'P 1'
#
loop_
_entity.id
_entity.type
_entity.pdbx_description
1 polymer ?
#
loop_
_entity_poly.entity_id
_entity_poly.type
_entity_poly.pdbx_seq_one_letter_code
_entity_poly.pdbx_strand_id
1 'polypeptide(L)'
;MMSHLSSKGFAFVGIFAALHATLYFMPFVLWRNWAVYLEPIEGIALGPWAGPLAAIIGSVVARLIKPDEFWMFGIIAEPLRVLSAGLLVRGKMEAESGNL
;
A
#
# COMPACT_ATOMS: atom_id res chain seq x y z
N MET A 1 19.61 2.52 -3.98
CA MET A 1 20.00 3.05 -2.66
C MET A 1 18.74 3.55 -1.97
N MET A 2 18.27 2.91 -0.91
CA MET A 2 17.13 3.41 -0.13
C MET A 2 17.55 4.72 0.52
N SER A 3 17.08 5.85 0.00
CA SER A 3 17.19 7.14 0.70
C SER A 3 16.49 7.01 2.05
N HIS A 4 17.10 7.49 3.13
CA HIS A 4 16.43 7.62 4.42
C HIS A 4 15.08 8.32 4.20
N LEU A 5 13.98 7.65 4.57
CA LEU A 5 12.66 8.27 4.53
C LEU A 5 12.71 9.53 5.39
N SER A 6 12.40 10.68 4.79
CA SER A 6 12.21 11.92 5.54
C SER A 6 11.13 11.72 6.61
N SER A 7 11.16 12.50 7.70
CA SER A 7 10.12 12.48 8.73
C SER A 7 8.70 12.60 8.15
N LYS A 8 8.54 13.37 7.06
CA LYS A 8 7.28 13.45 6.31
C LYS A 8 6.90 12.11 5.68
N GLY A 9 7.85 11.44 5.03
CA GLY A 9 7.64 10.12 4.42
C GLY A 9 7.19 9.09 5.45
N PHE A 10 7.80 9.06 6.63
CA PHE A 10 7.36 8.21 7.74
C PHE A 10 5.93 8.52 8.19
N ALA A 11 5.59 9.80 8.36
CA ALA A 11 4.23 10.20 8.72
C ALA A 11 3.20 9.75 7.68
N PHE A 12 3.52 9.91 6.39
CA PHE A 12 2.66 9.45 5.30
C PHE A 12 2.47 7.92 5.31
N VAL A 13 3.55 7.15 5.49
CA VAL A 13 3.45 5.69 5.62
C VAL A 13 2.52 5.31 6.79
N GLY A 14 2.67 5.97 7.94
CA GLY A 14 1.82 5.73 9.10
C GLY A 14 0.34 6.05 8.86
N ILE A 15 0.04 7.19 8.23
CA ILE A 15 -1.33 7.61 7.90
C ILE A 15 -1.99 6.62 6.94
N PHE A 16 -1.29 6.25 5.86
CA PHE A 16 -1.82 5.30 4.88
C PHE A 16 -1.99 3.91 5.48
N ALA A 17 -1.03 3.43 6.29
CA ALA A 17 -1.15 2.15 6.99
C ALA A 17 -2.37 2.13 7.94
N ALA A 18 -2.59 3.21 8.69
CA ALA A 18 -3.76 3.33 9.57
C ALA A 18 -5.07 3.35 8.78
N LEU A 19 -5.11 4.06 7.65
CA LEU A 19 -6.28 4.08 6.76
C LEU A 19 -6.54 2.70 6.16
N HIS A 20 -5.52 2.02 5.66
CA HIS A 20 -5.59 0.66 5.13
C HIS A 20 -6.20 -0.29 6.17
N ALA A 21 -5.68 -0.26 7.40
CA ALA A 21 -6.21 -1.07 8.48
C ALA A 21 -7.67 -0.72 8.81
N THR A 22 -8.01 0.57 8.83
CA THR A 22 -9.38 1.02 9.11
C THR A 22 -10.36 0.52 8.06
N LEU A 23 -9.99 0.61 6.78
CA LEU A 23 -10.80 0.13 5.65
C LEU A 23 -11.01 -1.40 5.68
N TYR A 24 -10.06 -2.15 6.23
CA TYR A 24 -10.22 -3.58 6.45
C TYR A 24 -11.39 -3.91 7.39
N PHE A 25 -11.61 -3.11 8.43
CA PHE A 25 -12.69 -3.33 9.41
C PHE A 25 -14.06 -2.82 8.98
N MET A 26 -14.13 -1.97 7.96
CA MET A 26 -15.41 -1.47 7.48
C MET A 26 -16.28 -2.61 6.96
N PRO A 27 -17.59 -2.64 7.28
CA PRO A 27 -18.51 -3.61 6.68
C PRO A 27 -18.47 -3.55 5.15
N PHE A 28 -18.44 -4.71 4.51
CA PHE A 28 -18.40 -4.80 3.06
C PHE A 28 -19.30 -5.95 2.57
N VAL A 29 -19.94 -5.74 1.43
CA VAL A 29 -20.77 -6.76 0.73
C VAL A 29 -19.98 -7.39 -0.44
N LEU A 30 -18.77 -6.89 -0.69
CA LEU A 30 -17.91 -7.32 -1.77
C LEU A 30 -17.17 -8.62 -1.41
N TRP A 31 -16.49 -9.21 -2.39
CA TRP A 31 -15.65 -10.40 -2.17
C TRP A 31 -14.36 -10.08 -1.40
N ARG A 32 -13.99 -8.79 -1.25
CA ARG A 32 -12.85 -8.28 -0.48
C ARG A 32 -13.21 -7.00 0.28
N ASN A 33 -12.42 -6.70 1.32
CA ASN A 33 -12.56 -5.49 2.13
C ASN A 33 -12.20 -4.22 1.34
N TRP A 34 -12.57 -3.06 1.89
CA TRP A 34 -12.42 -1.76 1.23
C TRP A 34 -10.96 -1.33 0.99
N ALA A 35 -9.99 -1.91 1.70
CA ALA A 35 -8.58 -1.56 1.50
C ALA A 35 -8.08 -1.90 0.08
N VAL A 36 -8.76 -2.82 -0.63
CA VAL A 36 -8.45 -3.13 -2.03
C VAL A 36 -8.45 -1.92 -2.96
N TYR A 37 -9.32 -0.95 -2.70
CA TYR A 37 -9.38 0.28 -3.50
C TYR A 37 -8.32 1.30 -3.09
N LEU A 38 -7.76 1.18 -1.89
CA LEU A 38 -6.70 2.04 -1.42
C LEU A 38 -5.33 1.65 -2.02
N GLU A 39 -5.11 0.38 -2.31
CA GLU A 39 -3.82 -0.13 -2.78
C GLU A 39 -3.24 0.59 -4.01
N PRO A 40 -4.00 0.88 -5.10
CA PRO A 40 -3.45 1.67 -6.20
C PRO A 40 -3.10 3.10 -5.76
N ILE A 41 -3.89 3.68 -4.86
CA ILE A 41 -3.68 5.04 -4.34
C ILE A 41 -2.40 5.09 -3.48
N GLU A 42 -2.16 4.09 -2.63
CA GLU A 42 -0.91 3.94 -1.89
C GLU A 42 0.29 3.91 -2.84
N GLY A 43 0.18 3.16 -3.94
CA GLY A 43 1.26 3.03 -4.91
C GLY A 43 1.52 4.33 -5.67
N ILE A 44 0.46 5.01 -6.09
CA ILE A 44 0.55 6.30 -6.80
C ILE A 44 1.08 7.40 -5.88
N ALA A 45 0.58 7.51 -4.65
CA ALA A 45 0.88 8.61 -3.74
C ALA A 45 2.24 8.46 -3.05
N LEU A 46 2.61 7.23 -2.66
CA LEU A 46 3.83 6.95 -1.90
C LEU A 46 4.95 6.34 -2.74
N GLY A 47 4.65 5.94 -3.98
CA GLY A 47 5.59 5.34 -4.90
C GLY A 47 5.93 3.87 -4.57
N PRO A 48 6.86 3.28 -5.33
CA PRO A 48 7.14 1.84 -5.30
C PRO A 48 7.84 1.34 -4.02
N TRP A 49 8.29 2.24 -3.14
CA TRP A 49 8.99 1.85 -1.91
C TRP A 49 8.15 2.10 -0.67
N ALA A 50 7.66 3.32 -0.46
CA ALA A 50 6.88 3.65 0.73
C ALA A 50 5.43 3.13 0.67
N GLY A 51 4.85 3.00 -0.54
CA GLY A 51 3.51 2.44 -0.73
C GLY A 51 3.38 1.01 -0.21
N PRO A 52 4.19 0.06 -0.73
CA PRO A 52 4.13 -1.33 -0.27
C PRO A 52 4.37 -1.49 1.22
N LEU A 53 5.24 -0.66 1.82
CA LEU A 53 5.45 -0.64 3.26
C LEU A 53 4.18 -0.23 4.03
N ALA A 54 3.47 0.81 3.57
CA ALA A 54 2.21 1.22 4.19
C ALA A 54 1.16 0.10 4.13
N ALA A 55 1.02 -0.55 2.96
CA ALA A 55 0.10 -1.66 2.78
C ALA A 55 0.45 -2.87 3.67
N ILE A 56 1.73 -3.27 3.74
CA ILE A 56 2.16 -4.36 4.64
C ILE A 56 1.80 -4.04 6.09
N ILE A 57 2.15 -2.85 6.57
CA ILE A 57 1.92 -2.48 7.97
C ILE A 57 0.43 -2.46 8.26
N GLY A 58 -0.37 -1.80 7.43
CA GLY A 58 -1.82 -1.72 7.63
C GLY A 58 -2.50 -3.09 7.59
N SER A 59 -2.13 -3.91 6.61
CA SER A 59 -2.62 -5.28 6.43
C SER A 59 -2.29 -6.20 7.60
N VAL A 60 -1.04 -6.17 8.07
CA VAL A 60 -0.58 -6.96 9.22
C VAL A 60 -1.30 -6.50 10.49
N VAL A 61 -1.33 -5.20 10.78
CA VAL A 61 -2.01 -4.66 11.96
C VAL A 61 -3.48 -5.06 11.97
N ALA A 62 -4.18 -4.95 10.84
CA ALA A 62 -5.58 -5.31 10.74
C ALA A 62 -5.81 -6.80 11.06
N ARG A 63 -4.95 -7.68 10.53
CA ARG A 63 -5.08 -9.13 10.70
C ARG A 63 -4.58 -9.65 12.03
N LEU A 64 -3.72 -8.92 12.72
CA LEU A 64 -3.40 -9.19 14.12
C LEU A 64 -4.61 -8.96 15.04
N ILE A 65 -5.49 -8.01 14.69
CA ILE A 65 -6.71 -7.69 15.45
C ILE A 65 -7.87 -8.60 15.04
N LYS A 66 -8.09 -8.79 13.73
CA LYS A 66 -9.13 -9.67 13.18
C LYS A 66 -8.51 -10.58 12.11
N PRO A 67 -8.04 -11.77 12.50
CA PRO A 67 -7.51 -12.75 11.56
C PRO A 67 -8.58 -13.20 10.56
N ASP A 68 -8.15 -13.53 9.34
CA ASP A 68 -9.00 -14.10 8.31
C ASP A 68 -8.24 -15.16 7.49
N GLU A 69 -8.98 -16.06 6.85
CA GLU A 69 -8.41 -17.17 6.07
C GLU A 69 -7.68 -16.69 4.81
N PHE A 70 -7.94 -15.48 4.33
CA PHE A 70 -7.31 -14.84 3.17
C PHE A 70 -6.07 -14.01 3.57
N TRP A 71 -5.33 -14.45 4.60
CA TRP A 71 -4.11 -13.81 5.08
C TRP A 71 -3.06 -13.59 3.98
N MET A 72 -2.94 -14.53 3.03
CA MET A 72 -1.97 -14.45 1.93
C MET A 72 -2.24 -13.25 1.02
N PHE A 73 -3.51 -12.89 0.81
CA PHE A 73 -3.83 -11.67 0.09
C PHE A 73 -3.34 -10.45 0.86
N GLY A 74 -3.42 -10.50 2.18
CA GLY A 74 -2.92 -9.47 3.07
C GLY A 74 -1.42 -9.24 2.98
N ILE A 75 -0.67 -10.31 3.18
CA ILE A 75 0.77 -10.21 3.40
C ILE A 75 1.53 -10.18 2.06
N ILE A 76 0.96 -10.77 1.00
CA ILE A 76 1.63 -10.92 -0.30
C ILE A 76 0.93 -10.10 -1.39
N ALA A 77 -0.37 -10.32 -1.62
CA ALA A 77 -1.04 -9.74 -2.79
C ALA A 77 -1.26 -8.22 -2.67
N GLU A 78 -1.63 -7.73 -1.49
CA GLU A 78 -1.84 -6.30 -1.20
C GLU A 78 -0.53 -5.50 -1.48
N PRO A 79 0.63 -5.84 -0.88
CA PRO A 79 1.88 -5.13 -1.13
C PRO A 79 2.36 -5.20 -2.57
N LEU A 80 2.17 -6.35 -3.24
CA LEU A 80 2.55 -6.51 -4.64
C LEU A 80 1.70 -5.64 -5.57
N ARG A 81 0.38 -5.56 -5.33
CA ARG A 81 -0.50 -4.66 -6.09
C ARG A 81 -0.10 -3.21 -5.92
N VAL A 82 0.22 -2.78 -4.69
CA VAL A 82 0.75 -1.43 -4.42
C VAL A 82 2.08 -1.19 -5.14
N LEU A 83 2.99 -2.17 -5.09
CA LEU A 83 4.30 -2.08 -5.76
C LEU A 83 4.13 -1.93 -7.27
N SER A 84 3.26 -2.73 -7.89
CA SER A 84 2.98 -2.64 -9.32
C SER A 84 2.46 -1.25 -9.70
N ALA A 85 1.51 -0.69 -8.95
CA ALA A 85 1.01 0.66 -9.20
C ALA A 85 2.11 1.72 -9.05
N GLY A 86 2.92 1.62 -7.98
CA GLY A 86 4.03 2.55 -7.77
C GLY A 86 5.11 2.48 -8.85
N LEU A 87 5.43 1.28 -9.35
CA LEU A 87 6.39 1.10 -10.44
C LEU A 87 5.86 1.66 -11.76
N LEU A 88 4.57 1.48 -12.08
CA LEU A 88 3.96 2.04 -13.28
C LEU A 88 4.04 3.57 -13.29
N VAL A 89 3.72 4.21 -12.17
CA VAL A 89 3.80 5.67 -12.03
C VAL A 89 5.24 6.15 -12.17
N ARG A 90 6.18 5.49 -11.49
CA ARG A 90 7.60 5.83 -11.59
C ARG A 90 8.13 5.67 -13.03
N GLY A 91 7.84 4.54 -13.68
CA GLY A 91 8.27 4.28 -15.06
C GLY A 91 7.68 5.29 -16.05
N LYS A 92 6.42 5.69 -15.87
CA LYS A 92 5.82 6.79 -16.64
C LYS A 92 6.60 8.10 -16.48
N MET A 93 6.93 8.49 -15.25
CA MET A 93 7.69 9.71 -14.99
C MET A 93 9.13 9.65 -15.54
N GLU A 94 9.77 8.48 -15.50
CA GLU A 94 11.10 8.26 -16.08
C GLU A 94 11.06 8.37 -17.61
N ALA A 95 10.03 7.82 -18.26
CA ALA A 95 9.81 7.97 -19.70
C ALA A 95 9.57 9.44 -20.12
N GLU A 96 8.74 10.18 -19.38
CA GLU A 96 8.44 11.59 -19.65
C GLU A 96 9.65 12.51 -19.41
N SER A 97 10.57 12.13 -18.51
CA SER A 97 11.78 12.89 -18.20
C SER A 97 12.97 12.59 -19.12
N GLY A 98 12.83 11.67 -20.08
CA GLY A 98 13.92 11.27 -21.00
C GLY A 98 15.05 10.48 -20.32
N ASN A 99 14.75 9.84 -19.18
CA ASN A 99 15.70 9.05 -18.40
C ASN A 99 15.68 7.54 -18.76
N LEU A 100 15.12 7.18 -19.91
CA LEU A 100 15.06 5.81 -20.45
C LEU A 100 15.97 5.64 -21.68
#